data_AF-A0A973J0L4-F1
#
_entry.id   AF-A0A973J0L4-F1
#
_cell.length_a   1.000
_cell.length_b   1.000
_cell.length_c   1.000
_cell.angle_alpha   90.00
_cell.angle_beta   90.00
_cell.angle_gamma   90.00
#
_symmetry.space_group_name_H-M   'P 1'
#
loop_
_entity.id
_entity.type
_entity.pdbx_description
1 polymer ?
#
loop_
_entity_poly.entity_id
_entity_poly.type
_entity_poly.pdbx_seq_one_letter_code
_entity_poly.pdbx_strand_id
1 'polypeptide(L)'
;MLNAWVEYNLIKATKEDPNSLTAGAGYHYWNGISRMAMTSTINLLTLDIVNPLPNQLNGTGQFGYFLKGNIDKFGYDLAFNEPVSNSAGTPVTPATTAKFNANNTKWAYTGYVHYQFGDAESMFLPYRVGSYVGTKSIFNIGAGAYYNPGASVQLDGSGNLEKKDHTIISADIFFDQPIGTDLALT
;
A
#
# COMPACT_ATOMS: atom_id res chain seq x y z
N MET A 1 4.96 9.24 15.31
CA MET A 1 5.77 9.31 14.09
C MET A 1 5.08 10.28 13.14
N LEU A 2 5.83 11.19 12.50
CA LEU A 2 5.29 12.24 11.64
C LEU A 2 5.45 11.80 10.18
N ASN A 3 4.37 11.87 9.41
CA ASN A 3 4.41 11.61 7.97
C ASN A 3 4.63 12.95 7.27
N ALA A 4 5.57 13.01 6.33
CA ALA A 4 5.94 14.26 5.67
C ALA A 4 6.24 13.99 4.20
N TRP A 5 5.32 14.37 3.33
CA TRP A 5 5.48 14.31 1.89
C TRP A 5 5.00 15.59 1.23
N VAL A 6 5.51 15.84 0.03
CA VAL A 6 5.05 16.89 -0.88
C VAL A 6 4.36 16.21 -2.05
N GLU A 7 3.20 16.72 -2.46
CA GLU A 7 2.48 16.24 -3.63
C GLU A 7 2.10 17.39 -4.56
N TYR A 8 2.07 17.09 -5.86
CA TYR A 8 1.68 18.00 -6.92
C TYR A 8 0.59 17.35 -7.78
N ASN A 9 -0.52 18.06 -7.95
CA ASN A 9 -1.62 17.63 -8.81
C ASN A 9 -1.30 18.02 -10.24
N LEU A 10 -0.89 17.03 -11.05
CA LEU A 10 -0.64 17.20 -12.48
C LEU A 10 -1.96 17.33 -13.25
N ILE A 11 -2.95 16.53 -12.86
CA ILE A 11 -4.34 16.60 -13.35
C ILE A 11 -5.25 16.57 -12.14
N LYS A 12 -6.15 17.55 -12.04
CA LYS A 12 -7.09 17.66 -10.94
C LYS A 12 -8.47 17.25 -11.41
N ALA A 13 -9.08 16.29 -10.69
CA ALA A 13 -10.46 15.91 -10.94
C ALA A 13 -11.40 17.11 -10.79
N THR A 14 -12.34 17.23 -11.72
CA THR A 14 -13.42 18.21 -11.71
C THR A 14 -14.77 17.49 -11.68
N LYS A 15 -15.87 18.23 -11.58
CA LYS A 15 -17.21 17.62 -11.67
C LYS A 15 -17.49 17.02 -13.05
N GLU A 16 -16.84 17.52 -14.09
CA GLU A 16 -17.06 17.13 -15.48
C GLU A 16 -16.05 16.06 -15.94
N ASP A 17 -14.83 16.08 -15.39
CA ASP A 17 -13.78 15.12 -15.68
C ASP A 17 -13.28 14.46 -14.37
N PRO A 18 -13.61 13.18 -14.12
CA PRO A 18 -13.15 12.45 -12.93
C PRO A 18 -11.65 12.10 -12.97
N ASN A 19 -10.97 12.34 -14.09
CA ASN A 19 -9.56 11.99 -14.24
C ASN A 19 -8.67 12.84 -13.31
N SER A 20 -7.75 12.17 -12.64
CA SER A 20 -6.78 12.80 -11.75
C SER A 20 -5.44 12.09 -11.81
N LEU A 21 -4.39 12.89 -11.64
CA LEU A 21 -3.01 12.43 -11.60
C LEU A 21 -2.26 13.32 -10.61
N THR A 22 -1.74 12.70 -9.56
CA THR A 22 -0.97 13.35 -8.53
C THR A 22 0.34 12.60 -8.38
N ALA A 23 1.45 13.33 -8.41
CA ALA A 23 2.77 12.79 -8.15
C ALA A 23 3.30 13.41 -6.85
N GLY A 24 4.03 12.65 -6.06
CA GLY A 24 4.61 13.15 -4.82
C GLY A 24 5.87 12.42 -4.40
N ALA A 25 6.55 13.00 -3.42
CA ALA A 25 7.79 12.49 -2.87
C ALA A 25 7.87 12.80 -1.37
N GLY A 26 8.55 11.94 -0.62
CA GLY A 26 8.80 12.11 0.80
C GLY A 26 8.54 10.84 1.60
N TYR A 27 8.41 11.01 2.92
CA TYR A 27 8.10 9.93 3.85
C TYR A 27 6.60 9.65 3.87
N HIS A 28 6.19 8.52 3.30
CA HIS A 28 4.79 8.21 3.00
C HIS A 28 4.44 6.73 3.27
N TYR A 29 3.14 6.40 3.16
CA TYR A 29 2.55 5.10 3.54
C TYR A 29 1.81 4.42 2.38
N TRP A 30 2.07 4.86 1.15
CA TRP A 30 1.70 4.15 -0.08
C TRP A 30 2.43 2.81 -0.17
N ASN A 31 1.86 1.83 0.53
CA ASN A 31 2.32 0.44 0.54
C ASN A 31 1.53 -0.43 -0.45
N GLY A 32 0.46 0.11 -1.05
CA GLY A 32 -0.05 -0.24 -2.37
C GLY A 32 -0.18 -1.72 -2.74
N ILE A 33 -0.46 -2.64 -1.80
CA ILE A 33 -0.63 -4.06 -2.14
C ILE A 33 -2.10 -4.43 -2.20
N SER A 34 -2.91 -4.02 -1.23
CA SER A 34 -4.34 -4.35 -1.13
C SER A 34 -5.05 -3.29 -0.28
N ARG A 35 -6.38 -3.26 -0.30
CA ARG A 35 -7.14 -2.41 0.63
C ARG A 35 -6.83 -2.70 2.08
N MET A 36 -6.70 -3.98 2.43
CA MET A 36 -6.40 -4.41 3.80
C MET A 36 -5.04 -3.90 4.28
N ALA A 37 -4.02 -3.93 3.40
CA ALA A 37 -2.69 -3.39 3.69
C ALA A 37 -2.67 -1.85 3.79
N MET A 38 -3.73 -1.19 3.32
CA MET A 38 -3.89 0.26 3.30
C MET A 38 -5.11 0.70 4.13
N THR A 39 -5.62 -0.12 5.05
CA THR A 39 -6.88 0.21 5.74
C THR A 39 -6.69 1.37 6.74
N SER A 40 -7.67 2.27 6.82
CA SER A 40 -7.72 3.35 7.81
C SER A 40 -8.18 2.82 9.15
N THR A 41 -7.50 3.19 10.24
CA THR A 41 -7.89 2.82 11.61
C THR A 41 -9.06 3.64 12.17
N ILE A 42 -9.48 4.70 11.48
CA ILE A 42 -10.48 5.67 11.98
C ILE A 42 -11.90 5.29 11.55
N ASN A 43 -12.03 4.58 10.43
CA ASN A 43 -13.33 4.29 9.80
C ASN A 43 -13.66 2.80 9.86
N LEU A 44 -13.24 2.12 10.93
CA LEU A 44 -13.54 0.70 11.17
C LEU A 44 -14.79 0.57 12.04
N LEU A 45 -15.50 -0.54 11.87
CA LEU A 45 -16.57 -0.91 12.81
C LEU A 45 -15.96 -1.37 14.14
N THR A 46 -16.72 -1.27 15.24
CA THR A 46 -16.20 -1.38 16.62
C THR A 46 -15.48 -2.68 16.96
N LEU A 47 -15.74 -3.76 16.23
CA LEU A 47 -15.10 -5.07 16.39
C LEU A 47 -14.15 -5.42 15.24
N ASP A 48 -13.98 -4.54 14.27
CA ASP A 48 -13.07 -4.75 13.15
C ASP A 48 -11.66 -4.30 13.55
N ILE A 49 -10.86 -5.27 14.01
CA ILE A 49 -9.40 -5.14 14.03
C ILE A 49 -8.89 -5.86 12.79
N VAL A 50 -8.64 -5.07 11.75
CA VAL A 50 -7.67 -5.47 10.74
C VAL A 50 -6.32 -5.23 11.38
N ASN A 51 -5.62 -6.31 11.75
CA ASN A 51 -4.17 -6.24 11.90
C ASN A 51 -3.59 -6.30 10.49
N PRO A 52 -3.20 -5.18 9.85
CA PRO A 52 -2.45 -5.26 8.62
C PRO A 52 -1.14 -5.94 9.01
N LEU A 53 -1.05 -7.25 8.74
CA LEU A 53 0.22 -7.94 8.78
C LEU A 53 1.20 -7.06 8.00
N PRO A 54 2.40 -6.77 8.53
CA PRO A 54 3.42 -6.11 7.76
C PRO A 54 3.86 -7.11 6.69
N ASN A 55 3.11 -7.16 5.58
CA ASN A 55 3.47 -7.91 4.39
C ASN A 55 4.77 -7.31 3.79
N GLN A 56 5.10 -6.09 4.19
CA GLN A 56 6.37 -5.43 3.97
C GLN A 56 7.32 -5.81 5.12
N LEU A 57 8.51 -6.35 4.82
CA LEU A 57 9.59 -6.46 5.84
C LEU A 57 10.05 -5.08 6.36
N ASN A 58 9.62 -4.03 5.68
CA ASN A 58 9.97 -2.65 5.89
C ASN A 58 8.84 -2.03 6.71
N GLY A 59 9.15 -1.46 7.88
CA GLY A 59 8.17 -0.92 8.83
C GLY A 59 7.19 0.11 8.27
N THR A 60 6.29 0.59 9.13
CA THR A 60 5.23 1.53 8.78
C THR A 60 5.79 2.91 8.44
N GLY A 61 6.05 3.15 7.15
CA GLY A 61 6.48 4.43 6.58
C GLY A 61 7.86 4.36 5.91
N GLN A 62 7.92 4.75 4.64
CA GLN A 62 9.12 4.66 3.80
C GLN A 62 9.35 5.99 3.08
N PHE A 63 10.61 6.35 2.85
CA PHE A 63 10.93 7.45 1.95
C PHE A 63 10.83 6.96 0.51
N GLY A 64 10.26 7.77 -0.37
CA GLY A 64 10.18 7.41 -1.77
C GLY A 64 9.37 8.39 -2.58
N TYR A 65 8.94 7.91 -3.74
CA TYR A 65 8.07 8.63 -4.65
C TYR A 65 6.80 7.83 -4.88
N PHE A 66 5.71 8.55 -5.13
CA PHE A 66 4.42 7.93 -5.43
C PHE A 66 3.70 8.65 -6.56
N LEU A 67 2.86 7.91 -7.25
CA LEU A 67 1.95 8.35 -8.28
C LEU A 67 0.57 7.80 -7.95
N LYS A 68 -0.44 8.65 -7.88
CA LYS A 68 -1.81 8.24 -7.56
C LYS A 68 -2.82 9.00 -8.40
N GLY A 69 -4.00 8.43 -8.58
CA GLY A 69 -5.09 9.14 -9.21
C GLY A 69 -6.22 8.21 -9.65
N ASN A 70 -7.09 8.77 -10.47
CA ASN A 70 -8.20 8.04 -11.07
C ASN A 70 -8.21 8.31 -12.58
N ILE A 71 -8.59 7.30 -13.36
CA ILE A 71 -8.97 7.42 -14.76
C ILE A 71 -10.38 6.86 -14.84
N ASP A 72 -11.37 7.76 -14.98
CA ASP A 72 -12.78 7.41 -14.85
C ASP A 72 -13.05 6.58 -13.58
N LYS A 73 -13.48 5.31 -13.72
CA LYS A 73 -13.75 4.39 -12.62
C LYS A 73 -12.52 3.62 -12.12
N PHE A 74 -11.38 3.74 -12.77
CA PHE A 74 -10.14 3.06 -12.38
C PHE A 74 -9.30 3.94 -11.46
N GLY A 75 -9.16 3.55 -10.20
CA GLY A 75 -8.22 4.18 -9.28
C GLY A 75 -6.88 3.43 -9.26
N TYR A 76 -5.78 4.16 -9.19
CA TYR A 76 -4.43 3.60 -9.16
C TYR A 76 -3.54 4.34 -8.17
N ASP A 77 -2.73 3.60 -7.43
CA ASP A 77 -1.64 4.13 -6.62
C ASP A 77 -0.40 3.27 -6.81
N LEU A 78 0.71 3.91 -7.15
CA LEU A 78 2.00 3.31 -7.41
C LEU A 78 3.02 4.02 -6.53
N ALA A 79 3.94 3.28 -5.94
CA ALA A 79 5.05 3.87 -5.21
C ALA A 79 6.34 3.09 -5.43
N PHE A 80 7.45 3.81 -5.39
CA PHE A 80 8.78 3.24 -5.40
C PHE A 80 9.55 3.84 -4.24
N ASN A 81 9.94 2.94 -3.34
CA ASN A 81 10.37 3.27 -2.00
C ASN A 81 11.82 2.84 -1.80
N GLU A 82 12.53 3.65 -1.03
CA GLU A 82 13.86 3.33 -0.58
C GLU A 82 13.82 2.07 0.29
N PRO A 83 14.76 1.13 0.12
CA PRO A 83 14.88 -0.01 1.02
C PRO A 83 15.20 0.51 2.42
N VAL A 84 14.51 0.00 3.44
CA VAL A 84 14.80 0.38 4.82
C VAL A 84 16.15 -0.22 5.22
N SER A 85 17.21 0.57 5.19
CA SER A 85 18.48 0.18 5.80
C SER A 85 18.35 0.33 7.32
N ASN A 86 18.20 -0.79 8.04
CA ASN A 86 18.32 -0.77 9.50
C ASN A 86 19.79 -0.54 9.87
N SER A 87 20.23 0.71 9.95
CA SER A 87 21.60 1.09 10.36
C SER A 87 21.92 0.75 11.84
N ALA A 88 20.98 0.14 12.57
CA ALA A 88 21.10 -0.21 13.98
C ALA A 88 21.21 -1.72 14.28
N GLY A 89 21.27 -2.59 13.26
CA GLY A 89 21.32 -4.03 13.45
C GLY A 89 22.66 -4.60 13.01
N THR A 90 23.39 -5.23 13.93
CA THR A 90 24.52 -6.12 13.68
C THR A 90 24.30 -6.92 12.39
N PRO A 91 25.28 -7.01 11.47
CA PRO A 91 25.16 -7.82 10.27
C PRO A 91 24.64 -9.20 10.67
N VAL A 92 23.44 -9.53 10.20
CA VAL A 92 22.83 -10.77 10.67
C VAL A 92 23.68 -11.89 10.15
N THR A 93 24.29 -12.67 11.05
CA THR A 93 25.07 -13.85 10.67
C THR A 93 24.17 -14.70 9.79
N PRO A 94 24.55 -14.89 8.51
CA PRO A 94 23.72 -15.62 7.56
C PRO A 94 23.44 -17.02 8.10
N ALA A 95 22.19 -17.47 8.00
CA ALA A 95 21.78 -18.80 8.37
C ALA A 95 21.20 -19.50 7.13
N THR A 96 20.96 -20.80 7.21
CA THR A 96 20.18 -21.55 6.21
C THR A 96 18.74 -21.05 6.08
N THR A 97 18.24 -20.28 7.07
CA THR A 97 16.96 -19.58 7.02
C THR A 97 17.14 -18.16 6.49
N ALA A 98 16.28 -17.75 5.56
CA ALA A 98 16.25 -16.38 5.01
C ALA A 98 16.01 -15.34 6.10
N LYS A 99 16.81 -14.27 6.08
CA LYS A 99 16.68 -13.13 7.00
C LYS A 99 16.68 -11.82 6.22
N PHE A 100 16.16 -10.75 6.83
CA PHE A 100 16.16 -9.41 6.23
C PHE A 100 17.56 -8.98 5.81
N ASN A 101 17.69 -8.44 4.60
CA ASN A 101 18.95 -7.89 4.09
C ASN A 101 19.06 -6.40 4.45
N ALA A 102 19.68 -6.10 5.59
CA ALA A 102 19.93 -4.72 6.03
C ALA A 102 20.83 -3.91 5.07
N ASN A 103 21.58 -4.58 4.20
CA ASN A 103 22.45 -3.97 3.19
C ASN A 103 21.77 -3.90 1.80
N ASN A 104 20.45 -4.04 1.73
CA ASN A 104 19.76 -3.90 0.47
C ASN A 104 19.77 -2.42 0.03
N THR A 105 20.33 -2.15 -1.15
CA THR A 105 20.33 -0.83 -1.78
C THR A 105 19.35 -0.75 -2.95
N LYS A 106 18.60 -1.82 -3.20
CA LYS A 106 17.62 -1.90 -4.29
C LYS A 106 16.27 -1.37 -3.83
N TRP A 107 15.68 -0.53 -4.67
CA TRP A 107 14.38 0.06 -4.46
C TRP A 107 13.28 -1.00 -4.42
N ALA A 108 12.26 -0.75 -3.60
CA ALA A 108 11.06 -1.55 -3.53
C ALA A 108 9.96 -0.89 -4.35
N TYR A 109 9.20 -1.68 -5.11
CA TYR A 109 8.13 -1.22 -5.97
C TYR A 109 6.81 -1.75 -5.44
N THR A 110 5.80 -0.91 -5.39
CA THR A 110 4.45 -1.30 -5.00
C THR A 110 3.42 -0.63 -5.89
N GLY A 111 2.31 -1.31 -6.11
CA GLY A 111 1.24 -0.74 -6.90
C GLY A 111 -0.08 -1.45 -6.68
N TYR A 112 -1.14 -0.67 -6.51
CA TYR A 112 -2.50 -1.13 -6.35
C TYR A 112 -3.40 -0.44 -7.36
N VAL A 113 -4.28 -1.22 -7.97
CA VAL A 113 -5.30 -0.74 -8.90
C VAL A 113 -6.64 -1.30 -8.49
N HIS A 114 -7.70 -0.53 -8.70
CA HIS A 114 -9.06 -0.98 -8.42
C HIS A 114 -10.04 -0.36 -9.40
N TYR A 115 -11.05 -1.13 -9.74
CA TYR A 115 -12.20 -0.66 -10.51
C TYR A 115 -13.36 -0.39 -9.58
N GLN A 116 -13.99 0.77 -9.74
CA GLN A 116 -15.04 1.29 -8.88
C GLN A 116 -16.39 1.22 -9.59
N PHE A 117 -17.22 0.25 -9.20
CA PHE A 117 -18.53 0.06 -9.82
C PHE A 117 -19.55 1.09 -9.31
N GLY A 118 -19.51 1.39 -8.00
CA GLY A 118 -20.36 2.34 -7.30
C GLY A 118 -19.77 3.75 -7.23
N ASP A 119 -19.93 4.38 -6.07
CA ASP A 119 -19.37 5.69 -5.79
C ASP A 119 -17.83 5.66 -5.78
N ALA A 120 -17.23 6.74 -6.25
CA ALA A 120 -15.79 6.91 -6.21
C ALA A 120 -15.29 7.10 -4.77
N GLU A 121 -14.22 6.39 -4.44
CA GLU A 121 -13.46 6.53 -3.21
C GLU A 121 -12.43 7.65 -3.30
N SER A 122 -12.15 8.28 -2.16
CA SER A 122 -11.10 9.28 -2.08
C SER A 122 -9.73 8.60 -2.06
N MET A 123 -8.81 9.11 -2.88
CA MET A 123 -7.40 8.72 -2.89
C MET A 123 -6.49 9.82 -2.34
N PHE A 124 -7.06 10.73 -1.54
CA PHE A 124 -6.29 11.82 -0.96
C PHE A 124 -5.21 11.29 0.01
N LEU A 125 -5.57 10.36 0.88
CA LEU A 125 -4.66 9.74 1.84
C LEU A 125 -4.21 8.35 1.38
N PRO A 126 -3.05 7.86 1.84
CA PRO A 126 -2.59 6.48 1.63
C PRO A 126 -3.41 5.44 2.40
N TYR A 127 -4.57 5.83 2.96
CA TYR A 127 -5.43 4.99 3.76
C TYR A 127 -6.82 4.90 3.13
N ARG A 128 -7.26 3.69 2.84
CA ARG A 128 -8.60 3.35 2.36
C ARG A 128 -9.59 3.38 3.51
N VAL A 129 -10.79 3.88 3.24
CA VAL A 129 -11.86 3.94 4.24
C VAL A 129 -12.38 2.52 4.51
N GLY A 130 -12.50 2.15 5.79
CA GLY A 130 -13.01 0.84 6.20
C GLY A 130 -14.51 0.69 5.95
N SER A 131 -15.31 1.65 6.42
CA SER A 131 -16.74 1.76 6.16
C SER A 131 -17.14 3.23 6.02
N TYR A 132 -18.10 3.49 5.14
CA TYR A 132 -18.71 4.78 4.87
C TYR A 132 -20.01 4.99 5.65
N VAL A 133 -20.45 4.01 6.44
CA VAL A 133 -21.56 4.13 7.40
C VAL A 133 -22.82 4.74 6.76
N GLY A 134 -23.16 4.28 5.55
CA GLY A 134 -24.38 4.67 4.85
C GLY A 134 -24.25 5.92 3.96
N THR A 135 -23.11 6.60 3.96
CA THR A 135 -22.92 7.83 3.17
C THR A 135 -22.61 7.58 1.69
N LYS A 136 -22.15 6.38 1.35
CA LYS A 136 -21.78 5.97 -0.01
C LYS A 136 -22.12 4.52 -0.29
N SER A 137 -22.38 4.21 -1.57
CA SER A 137 -22.51 2.85 -2.09
C SER A 137 -21.23 2.47 -2.83
N ILE A 138 -20.42 1.60 -2.24
CA ILE A 138 -19.12 1.18 -2.78
C ILE A 138 -19.19 -0.27 -3.21
N PHE A 139 -18.70 -0.54 -4.40
CA PHE A 139 -18.38 -1.90 -4.83
C PHE A 139 -17.15 -1.83 -5.71
N ASN A 140 -16.03 -2.36 -5.22
CA ASN A 140 -14.72 -2.23 -5.84
C ASN A 140 -14.06 -3.61 -5.95
N ILE A 141 -13.39 -3.83 -7.08
CA ILE A 141 -12.53 -5.01 -7.27
C ILE A 141 -11.11 -4.49 -7.49
N GLY A 142 -10.18 -5.01 -6.70
CA GLY A 142 -8.81 -4.55 -6.64
C GLY A 142 -7.78 -5.64 -6.86
N ALA A 143 -6.60 -5.21 -7.30
CA ALA A 143 -5.41 -6.04 -7.38
C ALA A 143 -4.19 -5.19 -7.09
N GLY A 144 -3.18 -5.78 -6.45
CA GLY A 144 -1.92 -5.10 -6.24
C GLY A 144 -0.75 -6.03 -6.14
N ALA A 145 0.43 -5.42 -6.21
CA ALA A 145 1.68 -6.13 -6.22
C ALA A 145 2.76 -5.35 -5.48
N TYR A 146 3.70 -6.08 -4.90
CA TYR A 146 4.91 -5.56 -4.32
C TYR A 146 6.10 -6.39 -4.75
N TYR A 147 7.20 -5.70 -5.04
CA TYR A 147 8.44 -6.31 -5.45
C TYR A 147 9.62 -5.60 -4.81
N ASN A 148 10.41 -6.31 -4.01
CA ASN A 148 11.68 -5.82 -3.49
C ASN A 148 12.80 -6.81 -3.80
N PRO A 149 13.68 -6.50 -4.76
CA PRO A 149 14.79 -7.37 -5.09
C PRO A 149 15.85 -7.35 -3.99
N GLY A 150 16.41 -8.51 -3.67
CA GLY A 150 17.42 -8.68 -2.64
C GLY A 150 16.96 -8.33 -1.23
N ALA A 151 15.65 -8.42 -0.96
CA ALA A 151 15.04 -8.12 0.34
C ALA A 151 15.55 -9.01 1.47
N SER A 152 15.95 -10.25 1.15
CA SER A 152 16.47 -11.20 2.14
C SER A 152 17.77 -11.87 1.69
N VAL A 153 18.50 -12.38 2.68
CA VAL A 153 19.76 -13.11 2.52
C VAL A 153 19.71 -14.44 3.26
N GLN A 154 20.27 -15.49 2.67
CA GLN A 154 20.43 -16.82 3.25
C GLN A 154 21.78 -17.44 2.85
N LEU A 155 22.23 -18.46 3.57
CA LEU A 155 23.34 -19.31 3.12
C LEU A 155 22.81 -20.42 2.22
N ASP A 156 23.48 -20.65 1.09
CA ASP A 156 23.28 -21.85 0.29
C ASP A 156 23.87 -23.10 0.97
N GLY A 157 23.64 -24.28 0.38
CA GLY A 157 24.19 -25.55 0.90
C GLY A 157 25.72 -25.65 0.89
N SER A 158 26.41 -24.69 0.27
CA SER A 158 27.89 -24.58 0.21
C SER A 158 28.43 -23.47 1.12
N GLY A 159 27.57 -22.76 1.86
CA GLY A 159 27.97 -21.65 2.73
C GLY A 159 28.18 -20.31 2.02
N ASN A 160 27.75 -20.15 0.76
CA ASN A 160 27.79 -18.86 0.07
C ASN A 160 26.55 -18.03 0.42
N LEU A 161 26.73 -16.70 0.43
CA LEU A 161 25.65 -15.74 0.60
C LEU A 161 24.77 -15.67 -0.66
N GLU A 162 23.50 -16.05 -0.50
CA GLU A 162 22.48 -15.97 -1.53
C GLU A 162 21.45 -14.88 -1.18
N LYS A 163 21.20 -13.96 -2.12
CA LYS A 163 20.15 -12.94 -1.99
C LYS A 163 18.84 -13.46 -2.60
N LYS A 164 17.72 -13.18 -1.94
CA LYS A 164 16.37 -13.55 -2.39
C LYS A 164 15.51 -12.31 -2.56
N ASP A 165 14.70 -12.33 -3.60
CA ASP A 165 13.75 -11.28 -3.91
C ASP A 165 12.42 -11.57 -3.18
N HIS A 166 11.72 -10.50 -2.77
CA HIS A 166 10.38 -10.60 -2.24
C HIS A 166 9.36 -10.11 -3.26
N THR A 167 8.40 -10.97 -3.57
CA THR A 167 7.25 -10.64 -4.42
C THR A 167 5.98 -10.98 -3.67
N ILE A 168 5.04 -10.04 -3.66
CA ILE A 168 3.71 -10.22 -3.08
C ILE A 168 2.70 -9.79 -4.11
N ILE A 169 1.66 -10.59 -4.29
CA ILE A 169 0.53 -10.29 -5.15
C ILE A 169 -0.73 -10.37 -4.31
N SER A 170 -1.71 -9.56 -4.65
CA SER A 170 -3.00 -9.54 -3.99
C SER A 170 -4.13 -9.29 -4.98
N ALA A 171 -5.30 -9.78 -4.61
CA ALA A 171 -6.56 -9.38 -5.18
C ALA A 171 -7.57 -9.24 -4.04
N ASP A 172 -8.44 -8.25 -4.13
CA ASP A 172 -9.47 -8.02 -3.13
C ASP A 172 -10.79 -7.54 -3.76
N ILE A 173 -11.86 -7.73 -3.01
CA ILE A 173 -13.19 -7.23 -3.30
C ILE A 173 -13.64 -6.46 -2.07
N PHE A 174 -14.16 -5.26 -2.28
CA PHE A 174 -14.73 -4.45 -1.22
C PHE A 174 -16.13 -4.04 -1.59
N PHE A 175 -17.04 -4.19 -0.65
CA PHE A 175 -18.44 -3.87 -0.80
C PHE A 175 -18.85 -3.11 0.45
N ASP A 176 -19.53 -1.98 0.26
CA ASP A 176 -20.10 -1.22 1.36
C ASP A 176 -21.39 -0.55 0.90
N GLN A 177 -22.52 -1.01 1.42
CA GLN A 177 -23.84 -0.60 0.93
C GLN A 177 -24.65 0.07 2.02
N PRO A 178 -25.26 1.24 1.77
CA PRO A 178 -26.10 1.90 2.74
C PRO A 178 -27.35 1.06 3.05
N ILE A 179 -27.65 0.91 4.33
CA ILE A 179 -28.92 0.41 4.85
C ILE A 179 -29.58 1.56 5.62
N GLY A 180 -30.53 2.25 4.98
CA GLY A 180 -31.11 3.47 5.56
C GLY A 180 -30.12 4.64 5.51
N THR A 181 -30.15 5.53 6.50
CA THR A 181 -29.30 6.74 6.51
C THR A 181 -28.01 6.59 7.31
N ASP A 182 -27.97 5.66 8.27
CA ASP A 182 -26.94 5.64 9.33
C ASP A 182 -26.26 4.26 9.50
N LEU A 183 -26.62 3.28 8.67
CA LEU A 183 -26.06 1.93 8.72
C LEU A 183 -25.50 1.55 7.36
N ALA A 184 -24.54 0.64 7.37
CA ALA A 184 -24.00 0.05 6.15
C ALA A 184 -23.80 -1.45 6.30
N LEU A 185 -23.92 -2.14 5.17
CA LEU A 185 -23.47 -3.52 5.00
C LEU A 185 -22.10 -3.47 4.33
N THR A 186 -21.07 -3.67 5.13
CA THR A 186 -19.66 -3.77 4.72
C THR A 186 -19.22 -5.23 4.67
#